data_AF-A0A919VFA3-F1
#
_entry.id   AF-A0A919VFA3-F1
#
_cell.length_a   1.000
_cell.length_b   1.000
_cell.length_c   1.000
_cell.angle_alpha   90.00
_cell.angle_beta   90.00
_cell.angle_gamma   90.00
#
_symmetry.space_group_name_H-M   'P 1'
#
loop_
_entity.id
_entity.type
_entity.pdbx_description
1 polymer ?
#
loop_
_entity_poly.entity_id
_entity_poly.type
_entity_poly.pdbx_seq_one_letter_code
_entity_poly.pdbx_strand_id
1 'polypeptide(L)'
;MSAFPWSGGRLEALLGLDHPIVQGPFGGGYSSVALAAAVADAGGLGSFGAYHLGPDAITGLVADLKAATSRAFAVNLWVPQPGERDLRARKADVDRLRPCLEELGLDAPALGGPYGQDFRAQIEALLDAAPPAVSFIMGVPPRDVLERARRLGIVTIGTATTVDEAVALQEAGLSAVVASGSDAGGHRGSFLRPAGESLVGTFSLVPQVADAVSVPVIAAGGIADGRGVAAALTLGADGVQIGTGFLATAESGASEVHKAALRGPDARVTVLTRLFSGRLARAIPNRFVREMAAFEDQVPPYPVQNALMLPIRRASTDRGLPDHVNLWSGQSAALTRPCDAKSYVDALLEETTAILAPRLGR
;
A
#
# COMPACT_ATOMS: atom_id res chain seq x y z
N MET A 1 -4.23 10.99 -29.66
CA MET A 1 -2.90 10.35 -29.79
C MET A 1 -2.18 10.60 -28.49
N SER A 2 -1.68 9.55 -27.83
CA SER A 2 -0.97 9.70 -26.56
C SER A 2 0.27 10.57 -26.71
N ALA A 3 0.55 11.42 -25.73
CA ALA A 3 1.79 12.22 -25.67
C ALA A 3 3.04 11.34 -25.45
N PHE A 4 2.88 10.08 -25.04
CA PHE A 4 3.96 9.15 -24.75
C PHE A 4 3.82 7.84 -25.54
N PRO A 5 4.86 7.39 -26.26
CA PRO A 5 4.78 6.22 -27.14
C PRO A 5 4.64 4.87 -26.42
N TRP A 6 4.79 4.87 -25.08
CA TRP A 6 4.73 3.69 -24.22
C TRP A 6 3.46 3.62 -23.36
N SER A 7 2.50 4.53 -23.56
CA SER A 7 1.20 4.51 -22.86
C SER A 7 0.02 4.19 -23.80
N GLY A 8 -1.16 3.97 -23.22
CA GLY A 8 -2.35 3.51 -23.92
C GLY A 8 -2.50 1.99 -23.90
N GLY A 9 -1.99 1.34 -22.85
CA GLY A 9 -2.04 -0.10 -22.64
C GLY A 9 -3.36 -0.60 -22.03
N ARG A 10 -3.34 -1.87 -21.58
CA ARG A 10 -4.53 -2.55 -21.05
C ARG A 10 -5.04 -1.92 -19.75
N LEU A 11 -4.14 -1.42 -18.92
CA LEU A 11 -4.48 -0.80 -17.63
C LEU A 11 -5.22 0.53 -17.83
N GLU A 12 -4.71 1.37 -18.73
CA GLU A 12 -5.32 2.65 -19.06
C GLU A 12 -6.70 2.46 -19.68
N ALA A 13 -6.85 1.48 -20.58
CA ALA A 13 -8.14 1.13 -21.16
C ALA A 13 -9.15 0.63 -20.13
N LEU A 14 -8.70 -0.14 -19.13
CA LEU A 14 -9.56 -0.68 -18.06
C LEU A 14 -10.09 0.42 -17.13
N LEU A 15 -9.28 1.43 -16.81
CA LEU A 15 -9.56 2.42 -15.77
C LEU A 15 -9.80 3.84 -16.30
N GLY A 16 -9.66 4.08 -17.61
CA GLY A 16 -9.75 5.40 -18.22
C GLY A 16 -8.62 6.34 -17.80
N LEU A 17 -7.39 5.82 -17.69
CA LEU A 17 -6.21 6.59 -17.30
C LEU A 17 -5.50 7.20 -18.52
N ASP A 18 -4.72 8.25 -18.31
CA ASP A 18 -3.85 8.82 -19.34
C ASP A 18 -2.46 8.14 -19.31
N HIS A 19 -2.03 7.72 -18.11
CA HIS A 19 -0.71 7.13 -17.86
C HIS A 19 -0.81 5.90 -16.94
N PRO A 20 0.06 4.89 -17.11
CA PRO A 20 0.02 3.64 -16.34
C PRO A 20 0.68 3.78 -14.95
N ILE A 21 0.40 4.89 -14.25
CA ILE A 21 0.93 5.22 -12.94
C ILE A 21 -0.19 5.11 -11.90
N VAL A 22 0.01 4.24 -10.92
CA VAL A 22 -0.88 4.05 -9.77
C VAL A 22 -0.16 4.54 -8.52
N GLN A 23 -0.78 5.43 -7.76
CA GLN A 23 -0.30 5.75 -6.42
C GLN A 23 -0.74 4.64 -5.46
N GLY A 24 0.20 4.08 -4.69
CA GLY A 24 -0.06 2.97 -3.77
C GLY A 24 -0.88 3.41 -2.56
N PRO A 25 -1.97 2.71 -2.19
CA PRO A 25 -2.85 3.12 -1.10
C PRO A 25 -2.16 3.00 0.26
N PHE A 26 -2.35 4.00 1.13
CA PHE A 26 -1.78 4.01 2.47
C PHE A 26 -2.88 4.10 3.54
N GLY A 27 -2.83 3.28 4.58
CA GLY A 27 -3.74 3.42 5.72
C GLY A 27 -3.06 4.02 6.96
N GLY A 28 -3.83 4.42 7.97
CA GLY A 28 -3.28 4.98 9.21
C GLY A 28 -2.87 6.45 9.12
N GLY A 29 -3.56 7.23 8.29
CA GLY A 29 -3.36 8.69 8.15
C GLY A 29 -2.40 9.12 7.04
N TYR A 30 -1.74 8.19 6.36
CA TYR A 30 -0.79 8.49 5.28
C TYR A 30 -1.45 8.86 3.94
N SER A 31 -2.59 8.25 3.61
CA SER A 31 -3.39 8.68 2.45
C SER A 31 -4.15 9.95 2.80
N SER A 32 -4.27 10.84 1.81
CA SER A 32 -5.12 12.02 1.87
C SER A 32 -5.99 12.08 0.61
N VAL A 33 -7.15 12.73 0.72
CA VAL A 33 -7.99 13.03 -0.45
C VAL A 33 -7.21 13.89 -1.46
N ALA A 34 -6.43 14.86 -0.96
CA ALA A 34 -5.59 15.73 -1.79
C ALA A 34 -4.57 14.95 -2.63
N LEU A 35 -3.89 13.95 -2.06
CA LEU A 35 -2.92 13.14 -2.80
C LEU A 35 -3.61 12.29 -3.87
N ALA A 36 -4.70 11.60 -3.51
CA ALA A 36 -5.43 10.77 -4.46
C ALA A 36 -5.98 11.61 -5.62
N ALA A 37 -6.59 12.76 -5.33
CA ALA A 37 -7.08 13.68 -6.35
C ALA A 37 -5.96 14.23 -7.23
N ALA A 38 -4.84 14.68 -6.65
CA ALA A 38 -3.71 15.21 -7.42
C ALA A 38 -3.12 14.20 -8.40
N VAL A 39 -3.02 12.92 -8.01
CA VAL A 39 -2.54 11.85 -8.90
C VAL A 39 -3.57 11.52 -9.98
N ALA A 40 -4.86 11.48 -9.62
CA ALA A 40 -5.94 11.25 -10.57
C ALA A 40 -6.01 12.36 -11.63
N ASP A 41 -5.91 13.62 -11.22
CA ASP A 41 -5.92 14.79 -12.10
C ASP A 41 -4.66 14.89 -12.97
N ALA A 42 -3.52 14.33 -12.49
CA ALA A 42 -2.30 14.17 -13.28
C ALA A 42 -2.37 13.00 -14.28
N GLY A 43 -3.51 12.32 -14.40
CA GLY A 43 -3.75 11.27 -15.41
C GLY A 43 -3.40 9.86 -14.97
N GLY A 44 -2.98 9.66 -13.72
CA GLY A 44 -2.78 8.34 -13.11
C GLY A 44 -3.99 7.85 -12.31
N LEU A 45 -3.84 6.78 -11.53
CA LEU A 45 -4.83 6.30 -10.58
C LEU A 45 -4.45 6.72 -9.15
N GLY A 46 -5.19 7.67 -8.58
CA GLY A 46 -5.10 7.99 -7.15
C GLY A 46 -5.69 6.87 -6.29
N SER A 47 -5.08 6.56 -5.13
CA SER A 47 -5.55 5.49 -4.25
C SER A 47 -5.55 5.85 -2.76
N PHE A 48 -6.61 5.46 -2.06
CA PHE A 48 -6.78 5.70 -0.62
C PHE A 48 -6.87 4.39 0.18
N GLY A 49 -6.07 4.24 1.25
CA GLY A 49 -6.15 3.08 2.16
C GLY A 49 -7.19 3.23 3.27
N ALA A 50 -8.32 2.54 3.16
CA ALA A 50 -9.48 2.71 4.04
C ALA A 50 -9.66 1.63 5.12
N TYR A 51 -8.75 0.66 5.25
CA TYR A 51 -8.91 -0.49 6.18
C TYR A 51 -9.18 -0.11 7.65
N HIS A 52 -8.74 1.08 8.07
CA HIS A 52 -8.85 1.59 9.44
C HIS A 52 -10.17 2.34 9.69
N LEU A 53 -10.93 2.67 8.64
CA LEU A 53 -12.14 3.47 8.70
C LEU A 53 -13.39 2.61 8.90
N GLY A 54 -14.33 3.09 9.71
CA GLY A 54 -15.67 2.48 9.80
C GLY A 54 -16.52 2.76 8.55
N PRO A 55 -17.67 2.09 8.41
CA PRO A 55 -18.53 2.19 7.22
C PRO A 55 -18.99 3.64 6.89
N ASP A 56 -19.40 4.41 7.89
CA ASP A 56 -19.84 5.80 7.67
C ASP A 56 -18.70 6.69 7.16
N ALA A 57 -17.49 6.51 7.71
CA ALA A 57 -16.31 7.24 7.28
C ALA A 57 -15.86 6.84 5.87
N ILE A 58 -16.08 5.59 5.46
CA ILE A 58 -15.84 5.14 4.08
C ILE A 58 -16.80 5.84 3.11
N THR A 59 -18.08 5.94 3.47
CA THR A 59 -19.09 6.63 2.66
C THR A 59 -18.71 8.10 2.47
N GLY A 60 -18.35 8.79 3.56
CA GLY A 60 -17.87 10.17 3.50
C GLY A 60 -16.60 10.33 2.66
N LEU A 61 -15.61 9.46 2.85
CA LEU A 61 -14.36 9.47 2.07
C LEU A 61 -14.61 9.38 0.57
N VAL A 62 -15.49 8.48 0.12
CA VAL A 62 -15.79 8.32 -1.31
C VAL A 62 -16.50 9.57 -1.86
N ALA A 63 -17.38 10.19 -1.07
CA ALA A 63 -18.00 11.45 -1.45
C ALA A 63 -16.96 12.58 -1.59
N ASP A 64 -16.02 12.68 -0.64
CA ASP A 64 -14.94 13.66 -0.68
C ASP A 64 -14.02 13.46 -1.90
N LEU A 65 -13.68 12.21 -2.24
CA LEU A 65 -12.89 11.89 -3.43
C LEU A 65 -13.63 12.26 -4.73
N LYS A 66 -14.93 11.97 -4.82
CA LYS A 66 -15.78 12.37 -5.97
C LYS A 66 -15.95 13.88 -6.09
N ALA A 67 -15.89 14.60 -4.97
CA ALA A 67 -15.92 16.06 -4.97
C ALA A 67 -14.56 16.67 -5.37
N ALA A 68 -13.46 15.99 -5.05
CA ALA A 68 -12.10 16.47 -5.31
C ALA A 68 -11.62 16.21 -6.74
N THR A 69 -12.09 15.16 -7.41
CA THR A 69 -11.71 14.84 -8.80
C THR A 69 -12.85 14.16 -9.57
N SER A 70 -12.89 14.40 -10.87
CA SER A 70 -13.75 13.67 -11.83
C SER A 70 -13.06 12.49 -12.51
N ARG A 71 -11.75 12.29 -12.24
CA ARG A 71 -10.93 11.20 -12.78
C ARG A 71 -11.05 9.94 -11.90
N ALA A 72 -10.54 8.82 -12.43
CA ALA A 72 -10.61 7.54 -11.73
C ALA A 72 -9.74 7.53 -10.46
N PHE A 73 -10.26 6.94 -9.40
CA PHE A 73 -9.54 6.69 -8.15
C PHE A 73 -9.91 5.30 -7.60
N ALA A 74 -9.06 4.77 -6.72
CA ALA A 74 -9.25 3.51 -6.04
C ALA A 74 -9.36 3.67 -4.51
N VAL A 75 -10.19 2.85 -3.88
CA VAL A 75 -10.23 2.72 -2.42
C VAL A 75 -9.82 1.30 -2.04
N ASN A 76 -8.86 1.19 -1.10
CA ASN A 76 -8.26 -0.07 -0.70
C ASN A 76 -8.81 -0.58 0.64
N LEU A 77 -9.15 -1.86 0.68
CA LEU A 77 -9.49 -2.58 1.91
C LEU A 77 -8.61 -3.82 2.10
N TRP A 78 -8.48 -4.25 3.35
CA TRP A 78 -7.79 -5.48 3.70
C TRP A 78 -8.80 -6.61 3.83
N VAL A 79 -8.52 -7.75 3.19
CA VAL A 79 -9.31 -8.96 3.39
C VAL A 79 -8.89 -9.58 4.74
N PRO A 80 -9.82 -9.79 5.69
CA PRO A 80 -9.49 -10.34 6.99
C PRO A 80 -9.05 -11.80 6.88
N GLN A 81 -8.10 -12.20 7.72
CA GLN A 81 -7.65 -13.59 7.82
C GLN A 81 -8.49 -14.36 8.87
N PRO A 82 -8.67 -15.68 8.72
CA PRO A 82 -9.42 -16.49 9.67
C PRO A 82 -8.91 -16.32 11.12
N GLY A 83 -9.85 -16.13 12.06
CA GLY A 83 -9.54 -16.02 13.49
C GLY A 83 -9.05 -14.65 13.98
N GLU A 84 -8.79 -13.68 13.08
CA GLU A 84 -8.25 -12.38 13.49
C GLU A 84 -9.14 -11.60 14.47
N ARG A 85 -10.47 -11.73 14.34
CA ARG A 85 -11.45 -11.08 15.24
C ARG A 85 -11.45 -11.67 16.66
N ASP A 86 -10.98 -12.88 16.83
CA ASP A 86 -10.99 -13.61 18.10
C ASP A 86 -9.71 -13.39 18.92
N LEU A 87 -8.67 -12.84 18.29
CA LEU A 87 -7.41 -12.54 18.95
C LEU A 87 -7.57 -11.48 20.05
N ARG A 88 -6.86 -11.67 21.17
CA ARG A 88 -6.84 -10.75 22.32
C ARG A 88 -5.40 -10.52 22.77
N ALA A 89 -5.14 -9.33 23.31
CA ALA A 89 -3.86 -9.02 23.94
C ALA A 89 -3.70 -9.80 25.25
N ARG A 90 -2.51 -10.30 25.51
CA ARG A 90 -2.13 -10.91 26.80
C ARG A 90 -1.33 -9.92 27.62
N LYS A 91 -1.27 -10.15 28.94
CA LYS A 91 -0.43 -9.34 29.83
C LYS A 91 1.03 -9.26 29.36
N ALA A 92 1.61 -10.38 28.93
CA ALA A 92 2.98 -10.44 28.41
C ALA A 92 3.20 -9.55 27.17
N ASP A 93 2.16 -9.32 26.36
CA ASP A 93 2.25 -8.46 25.17
C ASP A 93 2.37 -6.98 25.58
N VAL A 94 1.63 -6.57 26.63
CA VAL A 94 1.71 -5.23 27.21
C VAL A 94 2.98 -5.03 28.03
N ASP A 95 3.38 -6.04 28.84
CA ASP A 95 4.60 -5.98 29.65
C ASP A 95 5.84 -5.73 28.77
N ARG A 96 5.89 -6.31 27.57
CA ARG A 96 6.96 -6.08 26.59
C ARG A 96 7.05 -4.63 26.09
N LEU A 97 5.93 -3.92 26.05
CA LEU A 97 5.86 -2.52 25.59
C LEU A 97 5.98 -1.51 26.75
N ARG A 98 6.04 -1.98 28.00
CA ARG A 98 6.09 -1.14 29.19
C ARG A 98 7.21 -0.09 29.17
N PRO A 99 8.46 -0.42 28.78
CA PRO A 99 9.52 0.60 28.70
C PRO A 99 9.15 1.77 27.77
N CYS A 100 8.55 1.48 26.60
CA CYS A 100 8.12 2.52 25.67
C CYS A 100 6.93 3.33 26.19
N LEU A 101 6.00 2.68 26.90
CA LEU A 101 4.86 3.35 27.52
C LEU A 101 5.31 4.31 28.62
N GLU A 102 6.22 3.87 29.49
CA GLU A 102 6.79 4.67 30.57
C GLU A 102 7.59 5.87 30.02
N GLU A 103 8.44 5.64 29.02
CA GLU A 103 9.20 6.71 28.35
C GLU A 103 8.28 7.79 27.76
N LEU A 104 7.17 7.38 27.16
CA LEU A 104 6.21 8.30 26.55
C LEU A 104 5.20 8.86 27.55
N GLY A 105 5.19 8.40 28.82
CA GLY A 105 4.19 8.80 29.82
C GLY A 105 2.77 8.38 29.43
N LEU A 106 2.61 7.18 28.87
CA LEU A 106 1.35 6.61 28.43
C LEU A 106 0.87 5.52 29.40
N ASP A 107 -0.44 5.48 29.62
CA ASP A 107 -1.07 4.37 30.34
C ASP A 107 -1.05 3.08 29.51
N ALA A 108 -1.05 1.94 30.21
CA ALA A 108 -1.18 0.65 29.57
C ALA A 108 -2.53 0.53 28.83
N PRO A 109 -2.53 0.06 27.57
CA PRO A 109 -3.78 -0.12 26.82
C PRO A 109 -4.65 -1.21 27.45
N ALA A 110 -5.96 -1.07 27.32
CA ALA A 110 -6.90 -2.11 27.73
C ALA A 110 -6.70 -3.40 26.93
N LEU A 111 -6.81 -4.55 27.60
CA LEU A 111 -6.67 -5.88 27.00
C LEU A 111 -7.93 -6.35 26.24
N GLY A 112 -8.92 -5.47 26.06
CA GLY A 112 -10.20 -5.78 25.43
C GLY A 112 -10.13 -5.66 23.90
N GLY A 113 -10.54 -6.73 23.20
CA GLY A 113 -10.91 -6.70 21.78
C GLY A 113 -12.44 -6.69 21.61
N PRO A 114 -12.96 -6.84 20.38
CA PRO A 114 -12.21 -7.04 19.14
C PRO A 114 -11.43 -5.80 18.70
N TYR A 115 -10.31 -6.02 18.01
CA TYR A 115 -9.52 -4.95 17.39
C TYR A 115 -9.82 -4.89 15.89
N GLY A 116 -9.89 -3.69 15.32
CA GLY A 116 -10.15 -3.48 13.90
C GLY A 116 -11.64 -3.29 13.57
N GLN A 117 -11.91 -3.16 12.28
CA GLN A 117 -13.24 -2.86 11.72
C GLN A 117 -13.95 -4.14 11.27
N ASP A 118 -15.27 -4.09 11.15
CA ASP A 118 -16.03 -5.17 10.52
C ASP A 118 -15.92 -5.06 8.99
N PHE A 119 -15.16 -5.98 8.38
CA PHE A 119 -14.96 -6.03 6.94
C PHE A 119 -16.27 -6.05 6.15
N ARG A 120 -17.30 -6.77 6.64
CA ARG A 120 -18.58 -6.86 5.94
C ARG A 120 -19.28 -5.50 5.90
N ALA A 121 -19.32 -4.79 7.03
CA ALA A 121 -19.86 -3.44 7.05
C ALA A 121 -19.06 -2.47 6.17
N GLN A 122 -17.72 -2.57 6.20
CA GLN A 122 -16.85 -1.72 5.38
C GLN A 122 -17.07 -1.92 3.89
N ILE A 123 -17.10 -3.17 3.42
CA ILE A 123 -17.22 -3.46 1.99
C ILE A 123 -18.60 -3.14 1.45
N GLU A 124 -19.67 -3.37 2.21
CA GLU A 124 -21.02 -2.95 1.79
C GLU A 124 -21.10 -1.43 1.63
N ALA A 125 -20.63 -0.66 2.62
CA ALA A 125 -20.58 0.80 2.52
C ALA A 125 -19.73 1.28 1.32
N LEU A 126 -18.60 0.62 1.07
CA LEU A 126 -17.74 0.95 -0.07
C LEU A 126 -18.41 0.68 -1.42
N LEU A 127 -19.08 -0.47 -1.56
CA LEU A 127 -19.79 -0.83 -2.79
C LEU A 127 -20.99 0.07 -3.04
N ASP A 128 -21.76 0.39 -1.99
CA ASP A 128 -22.89 1.31 -2.09
C ASP A 128 -22.45 2.74 -2.46
N ALA A 129 -21.27 3.17 -1.99
CA ALA A 129 -20.67 4.44 -2.39
C ALA A 129 -20.13 4.45 -3.84
N ALA A 130 -19.96 3.27 -4.46
CA ALA A 130 -19.60 3.07 -5.86
C ALA A 130 -18.40 3.91 -6.36
N PRO A 131 -17.18 3.69 -5.84
CA PRO A 131 -15.96 4.27 -6.42
C PRO A 131 -15.66 3.65 -7.80
N PRO A 132 -14.85 4.30 -8.66
CA PRO A 132 -14.44 3.73 -9.95
C PRO A 132 -13.70 2.39 -9.80
N ALA A 133 -12.86 2.27 -8.76
CA ALA A 133 -12.14 1.05 -8.46
C ALA A 133 -12.07 0.74 -6.96
N VAL A 134 -12.00 -0.55 -6.64
CA VAL A 134 -11.70 -1.06 -5.29
C VAL A 134 -10.50 -2.00 -5.38
N SER A 135 -9.52 -1.79 -4.51
CA SER A 135 -8.36 -2.68 -4.41
C SER A 135 -8.36 -3.47 -3.10
N PHE A 136 -7.82 -4.68 -3.17
CA PHE A 136 -7.75 -5.62 -2.07
C PHE A 136 -6.31 -6.08 -1.86
N ILE A 137 -5.95 -6.22 -0.59
CA ILE A 137 -4.70 -6.84 -0.14
C ILE A 137 -5.01 -7.85 0.96
N MET A 138 -4.09 -8.78 1.20
CA MET A 138 -4.20 -9.85 2.19
C MET A 138 -5.19 -10.96 1.83
N GLY A 139 -5.65 -11.06 0.59
CA GLY A 139 -6.53 -12.15 0.19
C GLY A 139 -7.43 -11.86 -0.99
N VAL A 140 -8.20 -12.87 -1.33
CA VAL A 140 -9.31 -12.80 -2.28
C VAL A 140 -10.57 -12.41 -1.50
N PRO A 141 -11.28 -11.32 -1.86
CA PRO A 141 -12.54 -10.98 -1.21
C PRO A 141 -13.62 -12.03 -1.50
N PRO A 142 -14.68 -12.12 -0.69
CA PRO A 142 -15.77 -13.07 -0.89
C PRO A 142 -16.40 -12.97 -2.29
N ARG A 143 -16.83 -14.10 -2.86
CA ARG A 143 -17.41 -14.16 -4.22
C ARG A 143 -18.60 -13.20 -4.41
N ASP A 144 -19.45 -13.08 -3.40
CA ASP A 144 -20.62 -12.18 -3.42
C ASP A 144 -20.23 -10.70 -3.55
N VAL A 145 -19.10 -10.30 -2.96
CA VAL A 145 -18.50 -8.95 -3.09
C VAL A 145 -18.05 -8.71 -4.52
N LEU A 146 -17.33 -9.66 -5.13
CA LEU A 146 -16.86 -9.54 -6.52
C LEU A 146 -18.02 -9.50 -7.52
N GLU A 147 -19.05 -10.31 -7.32
CA GLU A 147 -20.25 -10.28 -8.16
C GLU A 147 -21.01 -8.96 -8.04
N ARG A 148 -21.11 -8.40 -6.83
CA ARG A 148 -21.72 -7.10 -6.59
C ARG A 148 -20.91 -5.97 -7.23
N ALA A 149 -19.60 -5.94 -7.06
CA ALA A 149 -18.70 -4.97 -7.71
C ALA A 149 -18.86 -4.99 -9.23
N ARG A 150 -18.88 -6.19 -9.83
CA ARG A 150 -19.11 -6.36 -11.28
C ARG A 150 -20.45 -5.81 -11.75
N ARG A 151 -21.55 -6.05 -11.00
CA ARG A 151 -22.88 -5.48 -11.33
C ARG A 151 -22.90 -3.96 -11.27
N LEU A 152 -22.08 -3.36 -10.41
CA LEU A 152 -21.94 -1.92 -10.25
C LEU A 152 -20.93 -1.29 -11.22
N GLY A 153 -20.24 -2.09 -12.04
CA GLY A 153 -19.18 -1.60 -12.94
C GLY A 153 -17.91 -1.15 -12.21
N ILE A 154 -17.71 -1.58 -10.96
CA ILE A 154 -16.54 -1.24 -10.15
C ILE A 154 -15.39 -2.15 -10.54
N VAL A 155 -14.26 -1.56 -10.94
CA VAL A 155 -13.03 -2.31 -11.25
C VAL A 155 -12.43 -2.87 -9.95
N THR A 156 -12.08 -4.16 -9.94
CA THR A 156 -11.48 -4.81 -8.76
C THR A 156 -10.01 -5.14 -9.00
N ILE A 157 -9.15 -4.79 -8.04
CA ILE A 157 -7.70 -4.96 -8.15
C ILE A 157 -7.19 -5.77 -6.95
N GLY A 158 -6.42 -6.83 -7.19
CA GLY A 158 -5.88 -7.69 -6.12
C GLY A 158 -4.37 -7.61 -5.99
N THR A 159 -3.83 -7.71 -4.78
CA THR A 159 -2.37 -7.74 -4.56
C THR A 159 -1.86 -9.18 -4.40
N ALA A 160 -0.87 -9.56 -5.22
CA ALA A 160 -0.16 -10.82 -5.15
C ALA A 160 1.33 -10.62 -4.81
N THR A 161 1.92 -11.57 -4.09
CA THR A 161 3.35 -11.63 -3.78
C THR A 161 4.04 -12.85 -4.39
N THR A 162 3.26 -13.73 -5.01
CA THR A 162 3.69 -14.96 -5.69
C THR A 162 2.84 -15.16 -6.95
N VAL A 163 3.30 -16.03 -7.86
CA VAL A 163 2.55 -16.39 -9.08
C VAL A 163 1.22 -17.06 -8.72
N ASP A 164 1.23 -18.01 -7.78
CA ASP A 164 0.03 -18.74 -7.36
C ASP A 164 -1.06 -17.78 -6.82
N GLU A 165 -0.66 -16.75 -6.09
CA GLU A 165 -1.58 -15.71 -5.60
C GLU A 165 -2.16 -14.88 -6.76
N ALA A 166 -1.35 -14.55 -7.77
CA ALA A 166 -1.82 -13.83 -8.94
C ALA A 166 -2.84 -14.64 -9.76
N VAL A 167 -2.56 -15.94 -9.95
CA VAL A 167 -3.48 -16.88 -10.60
C VAL A 167 -4.78 -16.98 -9.80
N ALA A 168 -4.71 -17.14 -8.47
CA ALA A 168 -5.88 -17.23 -7.61
C ALA A 168 -6.76 -15.96 -7.68
N LEU A 169 -6.16 -14.76 -7.74
CA LEU A 169 -6.90 -13.51 -7.90
C LEU A 169 -7.59 -13.42 -9.26
N GLN A 170 -6.91 -13.83 -10.34
CA GLN A 170 -7.52 -13.88 -11.67
C GLN A 170 -8.68 -14.88 -11.72
N GLU A 171 -8.50 -16.09 -11.20
CA GLU A 171 -9.53 -17.14 -11.18
C GLU A 171 -10.76 -16.74 -10.36
N ALA A 172 -10.56 -15.94 -9.31
CA ALA A 172 -11.65 -15.34 -8.54
C ALA A 172 -12.42 -14.24 -9.32
N GLY A 173 -11.86 -13.76 -10.43
CA GLY A 173 -12.50 -12.78 -11.32
C GLY A 173 -12.12 -11.33 -11.04
N LEU A 174 -11.00 -11.07 -10.36
CA LEU A 174 -10.49 -9.71 -10.22
C LEU A 174 -10.02 -9.16 -11.58
N SER A 175 -10.24 -7.86 -11.79
CA SER A 175 -10.01 -7.21 -13.09
C SER A 175 -8.55 -6.89 -13.37
N ALA A 176 -7.70 -6.77 -12.35
CA ALA A 176 -6.25 -6.55 -12.47
C ALA A 176 -5.51 -7.09 -11.24
N VAL A 177 -4.21 -7.34 -11.38
CA VAL A 177 -3.34 -7.83 -10.29
C VAL A 177 -2.16 -6.89 -10.07
N VAL A 178 -1.91 -6.51 -8.83
CA VAL A 178 -0.68 -5.86 -8.38
C VAL A 178 0.33 -6.95 -8.00
N ALA A 179 1.39 -7.08 -8.79
CA ALA A 179 2.54 -7.93 -8.49
C ALA A 179 3.50 -7.18 -7.55
N SER A 180 3.36 -7.41 -6.24
CA SER A 180 4.12 -6.73 -5.19
C SER A 180 5.38 -7.50 -4.79
N GLY A 181 6.52 -7.11 -5.37
CA GLY A 181 7.83 -7.69 -5.03
C GLY A 181 8.27 -7.35 -3.61
N SER A 182 9.21 -8.13 -3.06
CA SER A 182 9.72 -7.99 -1.69
C SER A 182 10.32 -6.62 -1.37
N ASP A 183 10.67 -5.86 -2.40
CA ASP A 183 11.20 -4.48 -2.35
C ASP A 183 10.16 -3.46 -1.86
N ALA A 184 8.87 -3.81 -1.91
CA ALA A 184 7.77 -2.93 -1.53
C ALA A 184 7.80 -2.55 -0.03
N GLY A 185 7.47 -1.28 0.23
CA GLY A 185 7.30 -0.74 1.58
C GLY A 185 5.98 -1.15 2.23
N GLY A 186 5.92 -1.08 3.55
CA GLY A 186 4.72 -1.43 4.30
C GLY A 186 4.43 -2.94 4.28
N HIS A 187 3.18 -3.32 4.54
CA HIS A 187 2.81 -4.71 4.76
C HIS A 187 2.97 -5.60 3.52
N ARG A 188 3.51 -6.80 3.73
CA ARG A 188 3.51 -7.87 2.71
C ARG A 188 2.10 -8.42 2.55
N GLY A 189 1.60 -8.42 1.32
CA GLY A 189 0.23 -8.80 0.97
C GLY A 189 -0.07 -10.30 0.89
N SER A 190 0.89 -11.16 1.23
CA SER A 190 0.82 -12.61 1.05
C SER A 190 -0.36 -13.23 1.79
N PHE A 191 -1.03 -14.19 1.15
CA PHE A 191 -2.25 -14.81 1.66
C PHE A 191 -2.40 -16.31 1.36
N LEU A 192 -1.63 -16.89 0.42
CA LEU A 192 -1.63 -18.35 0.21
C LEU A 192 -0.53 -19.05 1.02
N ARG A 193 0.60 -18.36 1.24
CA ARG A 193 1.73 -18.85 2.03
C ARG A 193 2.18 -17.81 3.05
N PRO A 194 2.89 -18.22 4.13
CA PRO A 194 3.45 -17.28 5.09
C PRO A 194 4.28 -16.19 4.41
N ALA A 195 4.14 -14.94 4.85
CA ALA A 195 4.80 -13.80 4.21
C ALA A 195 6.34 -13.93 4.16
N GLY A 196 6.96 -14.64 5.11
CA GLY A 196 8.41 -14.90 5.11
C GLY A 196 8.88 -15.84 4.00
N GLU A 197 7.98 -16.66 3.44
CA GLU A 197 8.24 -17.57 2.32
C GLU A 197 7.86 -16.96 0.96
N SER A 198 7.18 -15.80 0.97
CA SER A 198 6.66 -15.10 -0.20
C SER A 198 7.44 -13.80 -0.50
N LEU A 199 8.77 -13.89 -0.43
CA LEU A 199 9.70 -12.76 -0.58
C LEU A 199 10.39 -12.72 -1.95
N VAL A 200 9.64 -12.96 -3.03
CA VAL A 200 10.17 -12.83 -4.40
C VAL A 200 10.38 -11.34 -4.74
N GLY A 201 11.57 -10.97 -5.24
CA GLY A 201 11.88 -9.59 -5.63
C GLY A 201 11.14 -9.14 -6.89
N THR A 202 10.92 -7.83 -7.03
CA THR A 202 10.10 -7.26 -8.13
C THR A 202 10.59 -7.70 -9.51
N PHE A 203 11.91 -7.69 -9.74
CA PHE A 203 12.51 -8.03 -11.03
C PHE A 203 12.21 -9.48 -11.47
N SER A 204 12.07 -10.40 -10.50
CA SER A 204 11.73 -11.79 -10.78
C SER A 204 10.22 -12.03 -10.77
N LEU A 205 9.47 -11.37 -9.88
CA LEU A 205 8.03 -11.60 -9.71
C LEU A 205 7.23 -11.10 -10.91
N VAL A 206 7.50 -9.88 -11.38
CA VAL A 206 6.72 -9.23 -12.45
C VAL A 206 6.63 -10.07 -13.73
N PRO A 207 7.73 -10.51 -14.35
CA PRO A 207 7.64 -11.27 -15.60
C PRO A 207 6.96 -12.63 -15.40
N GLN A 208 7.22 -13.31 -14.28
CA GLN A 208 6.55 -14.59 -13.98
C GLN A 208 5.03 -14.43 -13.83
N VAL A 209 4.57 -13.34 -13.21
CA VAL A 209 3.14 -13.04 -13.10
C VAL A 209 2.57 -12.66 -14.46
N ALA A 210 3.25 -11.80 -15.23
CA ALA A 210 2.83 -11.37 -16.55
C ALA A 210 2.64 -12.54 -17.53
N ASP A 211 3.50 -13.56 -17.45
CA ASP A 211 3.38 -14.78 -18.25
C ASP A 211 2.24 -15.72 -17.78
N ALA A 212 1.88 -15.66 -16.49
CA ALA A 212 0.92 -16.57 -15.87
C ALA A 212 -0.53 -16.08 -15.89
N VAL A 213 -0.76 -14.77 -16.04
CA VAL A 213 -2.12 -14.19 -16.03
C VAL A 213 -2.42 -13.40 -17.30
N SER A 214 -3.70 -13.36 -17.64
CA SER A 214 -4.27 -12.63 -18.79
C SER A 214 -4.78 -11.24 -18.42
N VAL A 215 -5.13 -11.00 -17.16
CA VAL A 215 -5.55 -9.68 -16.65
C VAL A 215 -4.36 -8.71 -16.59
N PRO A 216 -4.59 -7.39 -16.61
CA PRO A 216 -3.52 -6.41 -16.49
C PRO A 216 -2.69 -6.60 -15.21
N VAL A 217 -1.37 -6.46 -15.35
CA VAL A 217 -0.39 -6.61 -14.25
C VAL A 217 0.21 -5.26 -13.89
N ILE A 218 0.10 -4.88 -12.62
CA ILE A 218 0.64 -3.65 -12.06
C ILE A 218 1.87 -3.99 -11.21
N ALA A 219 3.06 -3.61 -11.64
CA ALA A 219 4.29 -3.86 -10.89
C ALA A 219 4.38 -2.97 -9.64
N ALA A 220 4.69 -3.54 -8.47
CA ALA A 220 4.86 -2.78 -7.24
C ALA A 220 6.10 -3.22 -6.46
N GLY A 221 6.76 -2.24 -5.85
CA GLY A 221 7.95 -2.44 -5.01
C GLY A 221 9.24 -2.12 -5.74
N GLY A 222 10.11 -1.34 -5.11
CA GLY A 222 11.40 -0.93 -5.69
C GLY A 222 11.31 0.16 -6.77
N ILE A 223 10.12 0.65 -7.11
CA ILE A 223 9.90 1.67 -8.15
C ILE A 223 9.78 3.05 -7.48
N ALA A 224 10.64 3.99 -7.87
CA ALA A 224 10.67 5.34 -7.30
C ALA A 224 11.02 6.45 -8.31
N ASP A 225 11.43 6.10 -9.54
CA ASP A 225 11.78 7.04 -10.60
C ASP A 225 11.56 6.40 -11.97
N GLY A 226 11.80 7.15 -13.06
CA GLY A 226 11.53 6.67 -14.43
C GLY A 226 12.30 5.41 -14.85
N ARG A 227 13.43 5.08 -14.19
CA ARG A 227 14.17 3.84 -14.46
C ARG A 227 13.39 2.63 -14.00
N GLY A 228 12.79 2.72 -12.81
CA GLY A 228 11.95 1.66 -12.27
C GLY A 228 10.69 1.46 -13.11
N VAL A 229 10.08 2.56 -13.59
CA VAL A 229 8.92 2.50 -14.49
C VAL A 229 9.30 1.82 -15.81
N ALA A 230 10.35 2.29 -16.48
CA ALA A 230 10.83 1.71 -17.74
C ALA A 230 11.17 0.22 -17.59
N ALA A 231 11.82 -0.18 -16.49
CA ALA A 231 12.14 -1.57 -16.22
C ALA A 231 10.87 -2.41 -16.03
N ALA A 232 9.90 -1.95 -15.23
CA ALA A 232 8.65 -2.67 -14.99
C ALA A 232 7.85 -2.91 -16.28
N LEU A 233 7.72 -1.88 -17.12
CA LEU A 233 7.06 -2.00 -18.43
C LEU A 233 7.80 -2.99 -19.34
N THR A 234 9.15 -2.95 -19.34
CA THR A 234 9.97 -3.90 -20.11
C THR A 234 9.81 -5.35 -19.61
N LEU A 235 9.55 -5.55 -18.32
CA LEU A 235 9.30 -6.85 -17.71
C LEU A 235 7.88 -7.40 -17.97
N GLY A 236 7.04 -6.67 -18.71
CA GLY A 236 5.69 -7.11 -19.08
C GLY A 236 4.55 -6.58 -18.20
N ALA A 237 4.82 -5.63 -17.30
CA ALA A 237 3.75 -4.96 -16.56
C ALA A 237 2.98 -3.98 -17.47
N ASP A 238 1.67 -3.85 -17.25
CA ASP A 238 0.79 -2.85 -17.87
C ASP A 238 0.80 -1.52 -17.14
N GLY A 239 1.43 -1.46 -15.97
CA GLY A 239 1.67 -0.25 -15.23
C GLY A 239 2.39 -0.48 -13.93
N VAL A 240 2.52 0.58 -13.14
CA VAL A 240 3.28 0.56 -11.89
C VAL A 240 2.47 1.12 -10.74
N GLN A 241 2.62 0.52 -9.55
CA GLN A 241 2.13 1.06 -8.30
C GLN A 241 3.30 1.54 -7.44
N ILE A 242 3.35 2.85 -7.21
CA ILE A 242 4.42 3.51 -6.47
C ILE A 242 3.89 3.91 -5.09
N GLY A 243 4.51 3.41 -4.03
CA GLY A 243 4.17 3.80 -2.65
C GLY A 243 5.12 4.87 -2.13
N THR A 244 6.34 4.47 -1.80
CA THR A 244 7.34 5.32 -1.13
C THR A 244 7.63 6.64 -1.84
N GLY A 245 7.59 6.68 -3.17
CA GLY A 245 7.70 7.92 -3.95
C GLY A 245 6.61 8.94 -3.61
N PHE A 246 5.34 8.54 -3.73
CA PHE A 246 4.19 9.40 -3.39
C PHE A 246 4.09 9.69 -1.90
N LEU A 247 4.61 8.81 -1.03
CA LEU A 247 4.64 9.08 0.40
C LEU A 247 5.50 10.31 0.75
N ALA A 248 6.50 10.62 -0.07
CA ALA A 248 7.39 11.77 0.09
C ALA A 248 6.83 13.09 -0.46
N THR A 249 5.68 13.09 -1.14
CA THR A 249 5.13 14.30 -1.77
C THR A 249 4.46 15.23 -0.76
N ALA A 250 4.19 16.47 -1.17
CA ALA A 250 3.57 17.48 -0.34
C ALA A 250 2.19 17.06 0.17
N GLU A 251 1.35 16.49 -0.70
CA GLU A 251 -0.04 16.13 -0.45
C GLU A 251 -0.20 14.88 0.43
N SER A 252 0.86 14.06 0.55
CA SER A 252 0.88 12.89 1.43
C SER A 252 0.60 13.27 2.88
N GLY A 253 -0.25 12.48 3.54
CA GLY A 253 -0.57 12.60 4.97
C GLY A 253 0.53 12.07 5.90
N ALA A 254 1.69 11.65 5.37
CA ALA A 254 2.82 11.27 6.19
C ALA A 254 3.31 12.43 7.05
N SER A 255 3.64 12.13 8.32
CA SER A 255 4.17 13.13 9.24
C SER A 255 5.52 13.67 8.76
N GLU A 256 5.88 14.87 9.20
CA GLU A 256 7.19 15.45 8.88
C GLU A 256 8.35 14.58 9.38
N VAL A 257 8.16 13.87 10.49
CA VAL A 257 9.10 12.86 11.00
C VAL A 257 9.34 11.76 9.95
N HIS A 258 8.27 11.24 9.34
CA HIS A 258 8.36 10.20 8.33
C HIS A 258 8.96 10.75 7.03
N LYS A 259 8.49 11.91 6.55
CA LYS A 259 9.05 12.55 5.35
C LYS A 259 10.53 12.87 5.52
N ALA A 260 10.97 13.30 6.71
CA ALA A 260 12.39 13.49 7.02
C ALA A 260 13.17 12.17 7.01
N ALA A 261 12.62 11.10 7.60
CA ALA A 261 13.25 9.78 7.59
C ALA A 261 13.47 9.23 6.18
N LEU A 262 12.53 9.43 5.25
CA LEU A 262 12.68 9.03 3.84
C LEU A 262 13.90 9.66 3.14
N ARG A 263 14.32 10.84 3.61
CA ARG A 263 15.49 11.58 3.10
C ARG A 263 16.78 11.27 3.86
N GLY A 264 16.66 10.60 5.00
CA GLY A 264 17.78 10.30 5.89
C GLY A 264 18.69 9.19 5.35
N PRO A 265 19.92 9.06 5.88
CA PRO A 265 20.84 8.00 5.50
C PRO A 265 20.27 6.60 5.78
N ASP A 266 19.47 6.45 6.84
CA ASP A 266 18.83 5.18 7.22
C ASP A 266 17.84 4.68 6.15
N ALA A 267 17.30 5.56 5.30
CA ALA A 267 16.39 5.19 4.22
C ALA A 267 17.03 4.27 3.16
N ARG A 268 18.37 4.21 3.11
CA ARG A 268 19.12 3.32 2.19
C ARG A 268 18.98 1.85 2.55
N VAL A 269 18.62 1.52 3.80
CA VAL A 269 18.49 0.15 4.28
C VAL A 269 17.17 0.01 5.02
N THR A 270 16.28 -0.82 4.48
CA THR A 270 15.00 -1.15 5.12
C THR A 270 14.98 -2.62 5.55
N VAL A 271 14.21 -2.90 6.60
CA VAL A 271 14.06 -4.25 7.17
C VAL A 271 12.60 -4.69 7.14
N LEU A 272 12.39 -5.99 7.12
CA LEU A 272 11.07 -6.58 7.35
C LEU A 272 10.88 -6.79 8.86
N THR A 273 9.74 -6.37 9.38
CA THR A 273 9.40 -6.48 10.81
C THR A 273 7.89 -6.57 11.03
N ARG A 274 7.51 -7.24 12.11
CA ARG A 274 6.16 -7.42 12.64
C ARG A 274 5.96 -6.54 13.87
N LEU A 275 7.02 -5.93 14.41
CA LEU A 275 7.01 -5.23 15.70
C LEU A 275 5.94 -4.14 15.80
N PHE A 276 5.58 -3.48 14.71
CA PHE A 276 4.56 -2.42 14.77
C PHE A 276 3.12 -2.93 14.66
N SER A 277 2.88 -4.11 14.06
CA SER A 277 1.53 -4.49 13.63
C SER A 277 1.16 -5.95 13.81
N GLY A 278 2.12 -6.84 14.01
CA GLY A 278 1.92 -8.29 14.05
C GLY A 278 1.77 -8.93 12.66
N ARG A 279 1.95 -8.15 11.59
CA ARG A 279 2.12 -8.63 10.21
C ARG A 279 3.45 -8.14 9.66
N LEU A 280 4.08 -8.95 8.81
CA LEU A 280 5.39 -8.64 8.24
C LEU A 280 5.26 -7.43 7.33
N ALA A 281 6.03 -6.38 7.62
CA ALA A 281 6.00 -5.11 6.90
C ALA A 281 7.40 -4.52 6.76
N ARG A 282 7.66 -3.80 5.67
CA ARG A 282 8.97 -3.19 5.41
C ARG A 282 9.02 -1.74 5.89
N ALA A 283 10.01 -1.43 6.73
CA ALA A 283 10.24 -0.12 7.31
C ALA A 283 11.71 0.29 7.26
N ILE A 284 11.96 1.60 7.36
CA ILE A 284 13.24 2.13 7.81
C ILE A 284 13.40 1.74 9.30
N PRO A 285 14.48 1.03 9.69
CA PRO A 285 14.68 0.64 11.07
C PRO A 285 14.96 1.87 11.93
N ASN A 286 14.15 2.10 12.96
CA ASN A 286 14.39 3.08 14.01
C ASN A 286 14.89 2.40 15.30
N ARG A 287 15.03 3.18 16.38
CA ARG A 287 15.47 2.67 17.68
C ARG A 287 14.61 1.50 18.17
N PHE A 288 13.29 1.63 18.12
CA PHE A 288 12.36 0.57 18.53
C PHE A 288 12.58 -0.74 17.76
N VAL A 289 12.74 -0.67 16.43
CA VAL A 289 13.01 -1.87 15.61
C VAL A 289 14.32 -2.54 16.01
N ARG A 290 15.37 -1.76 16.28
CA ARG A 290 16.69 -2.29 16.65
C ARG A 290 16.69 -2.94 18.03
N GLU A 291 16.07 -2.29 19.01
CA GLU A 291 16.01 -2.77 20.39
C GLU A 291 15.09 -3.99 20.55
N MET A 292 13.98 -4.01 19.80
CA MET A 292 12.98 -5.06 19.91
C MET A 292 13.18 -6.23 18.95
N ALA A 293 14.25 -6.23 18.14
CA ALA A 293 14.51 -7.24 17.12
C ALA A 293 14.49 -8.68 17.66
N ALA A 294 15.02 -8.91 18.87
CA ALA A 294 15.04 -10.24 19.50
C ALA A 294 13.64 -10.75 19.91
N PHE A 295 12.63 -9.88 19.91
CA PHE A 295 11.25 -10.20 20.27
C PHE A 295 10.30 -10.29 19.06
N GLU A 296 10.83 -10.19 17.84
CA GLU A 296 10.08 -10.23 16.57
C GLU A 296 9.10 -11.42 16.49
N ASP A 297 9.52 -12.61 16.92
CA ASP A 297 8.69 -13.83 16.90
C ASP A 297 7.73 -13.96 18.09
N GLN A 298 7.82 -13.04 19.06
CA GLN A 298 7.03 -13.09 20.30
C GLN A 298 5.89 -12.07 20.32
N VAL A 299 5.84 -11.14 19.37
CA VAL A 299 4.74 -10.16 19.28
C VAL A 299 3.45 -10.86 18.84
N PRO A 300 2.29 -10.44 19.38
CA PRO A 300 1.02 -11.00 18.96
C PRO A 300 0.76 -10.70 17.47
N PRO A 301 -0.01 -11.55 16.78
CA PRO A 301 -0.38 -11.31 15.39
C PRO A 301 -1.24 -10.04 15.23
N TYR A 302 -1.34 -9.54 13.99
CA TYR A 302 -2.34 -8.54 13.64
C TYR A 302 -3.74 -9.09 13.93
N PRO A 303 -4.71 -8.27 14.37
CA PRO A 303 -4.63 -6.81 14.61
C PRO A 303 -4.13 -6.41 16.00
N VAL A 304 -3.83 -7.35 16.90
CA VAL A 304 -3.53 -7.07 18.31
C VAL A 304 -2.31 -6.17 18.45
N GLN A 305 -1.16 -6.56 17.87
CA GLN A 305 0.06 -5.75 17.99
C GLN A 305 -0.10 -4.35 17.37
N ASN A 306 -0.86 -4.24 16.27
CA ASN A 306 -1.16 -2.95 15.67
C ASN A 306 -1.91 -2.02 16.63
N ALA A 307 -2.90 -2.56 17.36
CA ALA A 307 -3.69 -1.83 18.34
C ALA A 307 -2.84 -1.43 19.56
N LEU A 308 -2.02 -2.34 20.09
CA LEU A 308 -1.14 -2.07 21.23
C LEU A 308 -0.11 -0.98 20.92
N MET A 309 0.43 -0.98 19.70
CA MET A 309 1.42 0.03 19.28
C MET A 309 0.78 1.36 18.86
N LEU A 310 -0.52 1.42 18.55
CA LEU A 310 -1.17 2.65 18.06
C LEU A 310 -0.96 3.89 18.98
N PRO A 311 -1.20 3.84 20.30
CA PRO A 311 -0.97 5.00 21.17
C PRO A 311 0.50 5.42 21.22
N ILE A 312 1.43 4.46 21.23
CA ILE A 312 2.88 4.70 21.21
C ILE A 312 3.28 5.43 19.92
N ARG A 313 2.84 4.92 18.76
CA ARG A 313 3.15 5.52 17.44
C ARG A 313 2.58 6.93 17.30
N ARG A 314 1.35 7.16 17.79
CA ARG A 314 0.72 8.49 17.79
C ARG A 314 1.49 9.47 18.67
N ALA A 315 1.74 9.13 19.94
CA ALA A 315 2.48 10.00 20.85
C ALA A 315 3.89 10.34 20.34
N SER A 316 4.59 9.36 19.76
CA SER A 316 5.90 9.58 19.14
C SER A 316 5.79 10.56 17.96
N THR A 317 4.78 10.38 17.10
CA THR A 317 4.53 11.26 15.94
C THR A 317 4.21 12.69 16.36
N ASP A 318 3.29 12.86 17.31
CA ASP A 318 2.82 14.17 17.79
C ASP A 318 3.94 14.98 18.46
N ARG A 319 4.92 14.29 19.07
CA ARG A 319 6.12 14.90 19.69
C ARG A 319 7.29 15.07 18.73
N GLY A 320 7.15 14.70 17.46
CA GLY A 320 8.25 14.80 16.49
C GLY A 320 9.38 13.78 16.70
N LEU A 321 9.14 12.70 17.44
CA LEU A 321 10.14 11.67 17.78
C LEU A 321 10.07 10.51 16.78
N PRO A 322 11.17 10.14 16.09
CA PRO A 322 11.17 9.06 15.10
C PRO A 322 11.22 7.65 15.72
N ASP A 323 11.59 7.55 16.99
CA ASP A 323 12.07 6.30 17.61
C ASP A 323 11.05 5.17 17.68
N HIS A 324 9.76 5.51 17.71
CA HIS A 324 8.67 4.52 17.75
C HIS A 324 7.70 4.63 16.57
N VAL A 325 7.96 5.51 15.60
CA VAL A 325 7.10 5.67 14.42
C VAL A 325 7.28 4.50 13.47
N ASN A 326 6.20 3.98 12.90
CA ASN A 326 6.26 2.98 11.85
C ASN A 326 6.65 3.62 10.50
N LEU A 327 7.96 3.79 10.28
CA LEU A 327 8.54 4.43 9.10
C LEU A 327 8.47 3.53 7.85
N TRP A 328 7.26 3.21 7.40
CA TRP A 328 7.02 2.37 6.23
C TRP A 328 7.72 2.90 5.00
N SER A 329 8.50 2.05 4.35
CA SER A 329 9.31 2.45 3.22
C SER A 329 9.80 1.25 2.42
N GLY A 330 9.83 1.37 1.10
CA GLY A 330 10.42 0.38 0.20
C GLY A 330 11.94 0.51 0.14
N GLN A 331 12.58 -0.41 -0.58
CA GLN A 331 14.05 -0.41 -0.72
C GLN A 331 14.59 0.74 -1.58
N SER A 332 13.72 1.44 -2.33
CA SER A 332 14.09 2.57 -3.20
C SER A 332 13.86 3.94 -2.55
N ALA A 333 13.73 4.02 -1.23
CA ALA A 333 13.44 5.26 -0.51
C ALA A 333 14.45 6.39 -0.79
N ALA A 334 15.74 6.03 -0.88
CA ALA A 334 16.81 6.98 -1.17
C ALA A 334 16.75 7.60 -2.58
N LEU A 335 15.89 7.08 -3.47
CA LEU A 335 15.65 7.64 -4.80
C LEU A 335 14.50 8.66 -4.81
N THR A 336 13.75 8.79 -3.71
CA THR A 336 12.63 9.73 -3.62
C THR A 336 13.10 11.17 -3.53
N ARG A 337 12.28 12.10 -4.02
CA ARG A 337 12.54 13.54 -3.99
C ARG A 337 11.32 14.26 -3.42
N PRO A 338 11.50 15.30 -2.58
CA PRO A 338 10.40 16.15 -2.14
C PRO A 338 9.90 17.01 -3.30
N CYS A 339 8.63 16.85 -3.66
CA CYS A 339 7.91 17.67 -4.62
C CYS A 339 6.40 17.52 -4.40
N ASP A 340 5.59 18.27 -5.12
CA ASP A 340 4.16 17.98 -5.24
C ASP A 340 3.92 16.73 -6.11
N ALA A 341 2.75 16.11 -5.94
CA ALA A 341 2.41 14.85 -6.60
C ALA A 341 2.34 14.97 -8.12
N LYS A 342 1.88 16.11 -8.65
CA LYS A 342 1.82 16.34 -10.09
C LYS A 342 3.24 16.40 -10.69
N SER A 343 4.12 17.21 -10.10
CA SER A 343 5.52 17.29 -10.52
C SER A 343 6.23 15.94 -10.43
N TYR A 344 5.88 15.12 -9.43
CA TYR A 344 6.42 13.76 -9.33
C TYR A 344 5.94 12.87 -10.49
N VAL A 345 4.65 12.91 -10.84
CA VAL A 345 4.12 12.22 -12.02
C VAL A 345 4.83 12.70 -13.28
N ASP A 346 4.89 14.01 -13.51
CA ASP A 346 5.54 14.59 -14.69
C ASP A 346 7.00 14.10 -14.82
N ALA A 347 7.76 14.11 -13.73
CA ALA A 347 9.13 13.61 -13.70
C ALA A 347 9.23 12.12 -14.04
N LEU A 348 8.32 11.28 -13.52
CA LEU A 348 8.27 9.86 -13.88
C LEU A 348 8.05 9.69 -15.38
N LEU A 349 7.14 10.46 -15.99
CA LEU A 349 6.83 10.36 -17.42
C LEU A 349 8.01 10.81 -18.28
N GLU A 350 8.64 11.94 -17.96
CA GLU A 350 9.80 12.48 -18.67
C GLU A 350 11.00 11.54 -18.60
N GLU A 351 11.37 11.10 -17.39
CA GLU A 351 12.50 10.20 -17.16
C GLU A 351 12.28 8.84 -17.85
N THR A 352 11.06 8.28 -17.78
CA THR A 352 10.72 7.02 -18.46
C THR A 352 10.83 7.16 -19.97
N THR A 353 10.31 8.25 -20.52
CA THR A 353 10.35 8.52 -21.97
C THR A 353 11.77 8.67 -22.47
N ALA A 354 12.63 9.39 -21.74
CA ALA A 354 14.04 9.53 -22.09
C ALA A 354 14.78 8.18 -22.15
N ILE A 355 14.37 7.21 -21.34
CA ILE A 355 14.97 5.86 -21.30
C ILE A 355 14.43 4.97 -22.43
N LEU A 356 13.12 5.01 -22.69
CA LEU A 356 12.47 4.11 -23.64
C LEU A 356 12.54 4.60 -25.09
N ALA A 357 12.47 5.91 -25.34
CA ALA A 357 12.43 6.45 -26.71
C ALA A 357 13.61 6.01 -27.59
N PRO A 358 14.88 5.99 -27.12
CA PRO A 358 16.00 5.50 -27.93
C PRO A 358 15.94 3.99 -28.24
N ARG A 359 15.15 3.22 -27.48
CA ARG A 359 14.97 1.77 -27.65
C ARG A 359 13.76 1.42 -28.50
N LEU A 360 12.73 2.26 -28.52
CA LEU A 360 11.53 2.09 -29.35
C LEU A 360 11.73 2.56 -30.80
N GLY A 361 12.68 3.48 -31.03
CA GLY A 361 13.00 4.00 -32.36
C GLY A 361 14.12 3.27 -33.11
N ARG A 362 14.51 2.06 -32.67
CA ARG A 362 15.53 1.21 -33.32
C ARG A 362 14.95 -0.08 -33.85
#